data_AF-A0A816WTR4-F1
#
_entry.id   AF-A0A816WTR4-F1
#
_cell.length_a   1.000
_cell.length_b   1.000
_cell.length_c   1.000
_cell.angle_alpha   90.00
_cell.angle_beta   90.00
_cell.angle_gamma   90.00
#
_symmetry.space_group_name_H-M   'P 1'
#
loop_
_entity.id
_entity.type
_entity.pdbx_description
1 polymer ?
#
loop_
_entity_poly.entity_id
_entity_poly.type
_entity_poly.pdbx_seq_one_letter_code
_entity_poly.pdbx_strand_id
1 'polypeptide(L)' 'MSDFEETLAEVIKSEFSNSLYVGCYFHYTQAIYRNIQRLGLSSKYATDEETRNTCRKIMALALMPVSLVL' A
#
# COMPACT_ATOMS: atom_id res chain seq x y z
N MET A 1 -9.48 8.13 -8.77
CA MET A 1 -8.92 7.76 -7.45
C MET A 1 -8.56 6.29 -7.48
N SER A 2 -7.36 5.92 -7.09
CA SER A 2 -6.87 4.53 -6.99
C SER A 2 -6.24 4.29 -5.62
N ASP A 3 -5.77 3.08 -5.37
CA ASP A 3 -4.80 2.83 -4.30
C ASP A 3 -3.52 3.64 -4.58
N PHE A 4 -2.80 4.03 -3.51
CA PHE A 4 -1.57 4.81 -3.66
C PHE A 4 -0.45 3.96 -4.25
N GLU A 5 0.00 4.33 -5.45
CA GLU A 5 1.20 3.83 -6.10
C GLU A 5 1.92 4.99 -6.80
N GLU A 6 3.23 5.12 -6.57
CA GLU A 6 4.06 6.18 -7.14
C GLU A 6 4.19 6.04 -8.66
N THR A 7 4.49 4.83 -9.14
CA THR A 7 4.63 4.53 -10.57
C THR A 7 3.33 4.79 -11.34
N LEU A 8 2.16 4.51 -10.75
CA LEU A 8 0.88 4.81 -11.34
C LEU A 8 0.66 6.34 -11.49
N ALA A 9 1.14 7.13 -10.52
CA ALA A 9 1.09 8.59 -10.61
C ALA A 9 1.88 9.10 -11.83
N GLU A 10 3.07 8.55 -12.05
CA GLU A 10 3.94 8.90 -13.17
C GLU A 10 3.30 8.55 -14.52
N VAL A 11 2.75 7.34 -14.64
CA VAL A 11 2.06 6.88 -15.87
C VAL A 11 0.82 7.72 -16.15
N ILE A 12 -0.01 8.02 -15.14
CA ILE A 12 -1.18 8.88 -15.34
C ILE A 12 -0.75 10.26 -15.84
N LYS A 13 0.35 10.81 -15.30
CA LYS A 13 0.88 12.11 -15.71
C LYS A 13 1.44 12.08 -17.14
N SER A 14 2.05 10.98 -17.59
CA SER A 14 2.59 10.86 -18.96
C SER A 14 1.47 10.66 -20.00
N GLU A 15 0.53 9.77 -19.72
CA GLU A 15 -0.53 9.39 -20.67
C GLU A 15 -1.71 10.37 -20.66
N PHE A 16 -1.97 11.01 -19.51
CA PHE A 16 -3.10 11.90 -19.30
C PHE A 16 -2.66 13.21 -18.65
N SER A 17 -1.87 14.00 -19.38
CA SER A 17 -1.22 15.24 -18.90
C SER A 17 -2.14 16.28 -18.26
N ASN A 18 -3.44 16.28 -18.59
CA ASN A 18 -4.45 17.18 -18.04
C ASN A 18 -5.23 16.59 -16.85
N SER A 19 -4.93 15.35 -16.44
CA SER A 19 -5.63 14.66 -15.35
C SER A 19 -4.90 14.84 -14.02
N LEU A 20 -5.67 15.07 -12.96
CA LEU A 20 -5.14 15.03 -11.60
C LEU A 20 -5.20 13.59 -11.07
N TYR A 21 -4.03 12.99 -10.85
CA TYR A 21 -3.95 11.73 -10.13
C TYR A 21 -4.21 11.92 -8.63
N VAL A 22 -5.02 11.04 -8.07
CA VAL A 22 -5.27 10.96 -6.62
C VAL A 22 -5.15 9.50 -6.19
N GLY A 23 -3.97 9.13 -5.67
CA GLY A 23 -3.72 7.85 -5.02
C GLY A 23 -4.11 7.92 -3.53
N CYS A 24 -4.79 6.90 -3.03
CA CYS A 24 -5.28 6.84 -1.66
C CYS A 24 -4.54 5.78 -0.83
N TYR A 25 -3.72 6.23 0.11
CA TYR A 25 -2.96 5.33 1.01
C TYR A 25 -3.89 4.54 1.96
N PHE A 26 -5.02 5.12 2.34
CA PHE A 26 -6.01 4.42 3.16
C PHE A 26 -6.57 3.19 2.44
N HIS A 27 -6.99 3.30 1.18
CA HIS A 27 -7.52 2.15 0.44
C HIS A 27 -6.45 1.08 0.18
N TYR A 28 -5.22 1.50 -0.11
CA TYR A 28 -4.06 0.59 -0.22
C TYR A 28 -3.83 -0.23 1.05
N THR A 29 -3.70 0.44 2.20
CA THR A 29 -3.48 -0.24 3.49
C THR A 29 -4.69 -1.07 3.92
N GLN A 30 -5.91 -0.64 3.58
CA GLN A 30 -7.13 -1.40 3.82
C GLN A 30 -7.16 -2.70 2.98
N ALA A 31 -6.67 -2.68 1.74
CA ALA A 31 -6.56 -3.87 0.90
C ALA A 31 -5.57 -4.89 1.49
N ILE A 32 -4.45 -4.42 2.04
CA ILE A 32 -3.49 -5.27 2.78
C ILE A 32 -4.16 -5.84 4.04
N TYR A 33 -4.88 -5.01 4.80
CA TYR A 33 -5.57 -5.48 6.01
C TYR A 33 -6.65 -6.54 5.71
N ARG A 34 -7.40 -6.39 4.61
CA ARG A 34 -8.33 -7.45 4.13
C ARG A 34 -7.61 -8.75 3.83
N ASN A 35 -6.39 -8.69 3.28
CA ASN A 35 -5.58 -9.89 3.06
C ASN A 35 -5.11 -10.52 4.38
N ILE A 36 -4.69 -9.71 5.36
CA ILE A 36 -4.35 -10.19 6.71
C ILE A 36 -5.55 -10.95 7.31
N GLN A 37 -6.77 -10.41 7.15
CA GLN A 37 -8.00 -11.09 7.59
C GLN A 37 -8.25 -12.40 6.84
N ARG A 38 -8.14 -12.40 5.52
CA ARG A 38 -8.32 -13.58 4.66
C ARG A 38 -7.35 -14.72 5.00
N LEU A 39 -6.13 -14.37 5.44
CA LEU A 39 -5.11 -15.33 5.86
C LEU A 39 -5.30 -15.85 7.29
N GLY A 40 -6.35 -15.43 8.01
CA GLY A 40 -6.58 -15.82 9.41
C GLY A 40 -5.62 -15.16 10.39
N LEU A 41 -4.88 -14.13 9.96
CA LEU A 41 -3.85 -13.47 10.76
C LEU A 41 -4.37 -12.33 11.63
N SER A 42 -5.68 -12.05 11.65
CA SER A 42 -6.25 -10.92 12.40
C SER A 42 -5.91 -10.95 13.89
N SER A 43 -6.02 -12.12 14.54
CA SER A 43 -5.69 -12.26 15.95
C SER A 43 -4.20 -11.99 16.18
N LYS A 44 -3.33 -12.60 15.36
CA LYS A 44 -1.88 -12.42 15.44
C LYS A 44 -1.46 -10.97 15.17
N TYR A 45 -2.05 -10.31 14.18
CA TYR A 45 -1.82 -8.89 13.92
C TYR A 45 -2.19 -7.98 15.10
N ALA A 46 -3.21 -8.36 15.89
CA ALA A 46 -3.62 -7.61 17.06
C ALA A 46 -2.71 -7.85 18.27
N THR A 47 -2.29 -9.10 18.50
CA THR A 47 -1.62 -9.51 19.75
C THR A 47 -0.11 -9.66 19.64
N ASP A 48 0.43 -9.89 18.44
CA ASP A 48 1.85 -10.12 18.20
C ASP A 48 2.50 -8.91 17.53
N GLU A 49 3.47 -8.30 18.22
CA GLU A 49 4.13 -7.10 17.76
C GLU A 49 4.96 -7.32 16.49
N GLU A 50 5.65 -8.46 16.39
CA GLU A 50 6.50 -8.77 15.24
C GLU A 50 5.66 -8.92 13.96
N THR A 51 4.54 -9.63 14.04
CA THR A 51 3.57 -9.75 12.94
C THR A 51 3.02 -8.39 12.55
N ARG A 52 2.59 -7.59 13.53
CA ARG A 52 2.08 -6.23 13.26
C ARG A 52 3.12 -5.34 12.59
N ASN A 53 4.36 -5.37 13.06
CA ASN A 53 5.46 -4.60 12.50
C ASN A 53 5.80 -5.06 11.08
N THR A 54 5.79 -6.37 10.82
CA THR A 54 5.97 -6.93 9.48
C THR A 54 4.87 -6.46 8.53
N CYS A 55 3.61 -6.55 8.94
CA CYS A 55 2.48 -6.05 8.14
C CYS A 55 2.57 -4.54 7.87
N ARG A 56 2.99 -3.74 8.85
CA ARG A 56 3.19 -2.30 8.68
C ARG A 56 4.35 -1.98 7.74
N LYS A 57 5.43 -2.75 7.77
CA LYS A 57 6.53 -2.62 6.79
C LYS A 57 6.05 -2.90 5.38
N ILE A 58 5.24 -3.94 5.18
CA ILE A 58 4.60 -4.23 3.88
C ILE A 58 3.72 -3.06 3.43
N MET A 59 2.91 -2.49 4.33
CA MET A 59 2.10 -1.29 4.04
C MET A 59 2.94 -0.06 3.68
N ALA A 60 4.15 0.06 4.24
CA ALA A 60 5.04 1.19 3.95
C ALA A 60 5.76 1.08 2.60
N LEU A 61 5.76 -0.10 1.94
CA LEU A 61 6.47 -0.29 0.67
C LEU A 61 5.97 0.66 -0.43
N ALA A 62 4.67 0.97 -0.46
CA ALA A 62 4.12 1.92 -1.43
C ALA A 62 4.65 3.34 -1.26
N LEU A 63 5.22 3.69 -0.09
CA LEU A 63 5.80 5.00 0.21
C LEU A 63 7.32 5.03 0.03
N MET A 64 7.94 3.89 -0.27
CA MET A 64 9.38 3.80 -0.44
C MET A 64 9.77 4.11 -1.89
N PRO A 65 10.93 4.78 -2.11
CA PRO A 65 11.50 4.92 -3.43
C PRO A 65 11.66 3.56 -4.11
N VAL A 66 11.32 3.50 -5.40
CA VAL A 66 11.44 2.28 -6.22
C VAL A 66 12.83 1.65 -6.12
N SER A 67 13.89 2.46 -6.03
CA SER A 67 15.29 2.02 -5.92
C SER A 67 15.64 1.27 -4.62
N LEU A 68 14.75 1.27 -3.62
CA LEU A 68 14.93 0.58 -2.35
C LEU A 68 14.04 -0.66 -2.20
N VAL A 69 13.14 -0.90 -3.15
CA VAL A 69 12.16 -2.00 -3.12
C VAL A 69 12.44 -3.06 -4.19
N LEU A 70 13.06 -2.67 -5.31
CA LEU A 70 13.47 -3.52 -6.43
C LEU A 70 14.99 -3.67 -6.49
#